data_AF-A0AAV5AZU3-F1
#
_entry.id   AF-A0AAV5AZU3-F1
#
_cell.length_a   1.000
_cell.length_b   1.000
_cell.length_c   1.000
_cell.angle_alpha   90.00
_cell.angle_beta   90.00
_cell.angle_gamma   90.00
#
_symmetry.space_group_name_H-M   'P 1'
#
loop_
_entity.id
_entity.type
_entity.pdbx_description
1 polymer ?
#
loop_
_entity_poly.entity_id
_entity_poly.type
_entity_poly.pdbx_seq_one_letter_code
_entity_poly.pdbx_strand_id
1 'polypeptide(L)'
;MNTLELLEKEFGFEYPTLYKQLYQNQMLDMGEASANWLTLTYPKLKQNPSLLLYAYDFELINPNEVQGLIEEIRDPDDYRNVNPEYLFVPFAMTYGGDWYCFWYRFPAEIEADAPLIVLLPHDDLELEILAKNLEDFIFAQLCESVCDVYEEGLIMDGDFRENISNMLRTHSPFLSADRKQIVSELYEREWVNDEKSNTQGLIGDEELATLLEKEIGFDYRGKRYPFEIEEDSPAVALQKITGMVYLKISPIPEKESPVYQMVKELNWRQNKAVTTHLEYSKKYEIFTRFTTDKERFIEMLEPFLARLQKLKNSTDFELIFIDSQSQETTVLNEFI
;
A
#
# COMPACT_ATOMS: atom_id res chain seq x y z
N MET A 1 7.28 16.08 -6.78
CA MET A 1 6.63 14.79 -6.49
C MET A 1 6.12 14.84 -5.08
N ASN A 2 4.84 14.56 -4.87
CA ASN A 2 4.28 14.38 -3.53
C ASN A 2 4.53 12.94 -3.02
N THR A 3 4.20 12.65 -1.75
CA THR A 3 4.41 11.32 -1.14
C THR A 3 3.73 10.20 -1.93
N LEU A 4 2.50 10.42 -2.43
CA LEU A 4 1.78 9.40 -3.20
C LEU A 4 2.49 9.07 -4.51
N GLU A 5 2.94 10.08 -5.27
CA GLU A 5 3.67 9.87 -6.53
C GLU A 5 5.00 9.14 -6.33
N LEU A 6 5.65 9.31 -5.16
CA LEU A 6 6.86 8.55 -4.80
C LEU A 6 6.54 7.07 -4.60
N LEU A 7 5.47 6.76 -3.85
CA LEU A 7 5.03 5.38 -3.60
C LEU A 7 4.62 4.66 -4.90
N GLU A 8 3.85 5.34 -5.75
CA GLU A 8 3.44 4.82 -7.07
C GLU A 8 4.64 4.41 -7.92
N LYS A 9 5.66 5.28 -7.95
CA LYS A 9 6.88 5.04 -8.71
C LYS A 9 7.73 3.92 -8.10
N GLU A 10 7.87 3.88 -6.77
CA GLU A 10 8.70 2.91 -6.07
C GLU A 10 8.16 1.48 -6.21
N PHE A 11 6.84 1.31 -6.03
CA PHE A 11 6.20 -0.01 -5.98
C PHE A 11 5.47 -0.41 -7.28
N GLY A 12 5.41 0.49 -8.27
CA GLY A 12 4.83 0.21 -9.59
C GLY A 12 3.33 -0.03 -9.55
N PHE A 13 2.59 0.92 -8.97
CA PHE A 13 1.12 0.96 -8.97
C PHE A 13 0.62 2.40 -9.14
N GLU A 14 -0.68 2.59 -9.34
CA GLU A 14 -1.31 3.91 -9.32
C GLU A 14 -2.46 3.94 -8.32
N TYR A 15 -2.43 4.86 -7.36
CA TYR A 15 -3.55 5.13 -6.47
C TYR A 15 -4.80 5.50 -7.25
N PRO A 16 -6.00 5.11 -6.78
CA PRO A 16 -7.24 5.56 -7.39
C PRO A 16 -7.30 7.07 -7.45
N THR A 17 -7.87 7.62 -8.53
CA THR A 17 -8.03 9.08 -8.69
C THR A 17 -8.72 9.70 -7.48
N LEU A 18 -9.71 9.01 -6.90
CA LEU A 18 -10.41 9.46 -5.70
C LEU A 18 -9.48 9.61 -4.49
N TYR A 19 -8.54 8.68 -4.28
CA TYR A 19 -7.56 8.76 -3.19
C TYR A 19 -6.61 9.95 -3.36
N LYS A 20 -6.17 10.22 -4.61
CA LYS A 20 -5.38 11.42 -4.93
C LYS A 20 -6.16 12.71 -4.66
N GLN A 21 -7.46 12.73 -4.94
CA GLN A 21 -8.33 13.86 -4.61
C GLN A 21 -8.44 14.07 -3.10
N LEU A 22 -8.63 13.00 -2.32
CA LEU A 22 -8.65 13.09 -0.85
C LEU A 22 -7.35 13.70 -0.32
N TYR A 23 -6.19 13.25 -0.83
CA TYR A 23 -4.90 13.82 -0.46
C TYR A 23 -4.79 15.32 -0.79
N GLN A 24 -5.17 15.72 -2.00
CA GLN A 24 -5.14 17.12 -2.43
C GLN A 24 -6.06 18.03 -1.59
N ASN A 25 -7.16 17.48 -1.07
CA ASN A 25 -8.13 18.19 -0.24
C ASN A 25 -7.82 18.08 1.27
N GLN A 26 -6.63 17.58 1.65
CA GLN A 26 -6.22 17.41 3.06
C GLN A 26 -7.15 16.49 3.86
N MET A 27 -7.90 15.61 3.19
CA MET A 27 -8.77 14.63 3.86
C MET A 27 -7.97 13.49 4.49
N LEU A 28 -6.71 13.33 4.10
CA LEU A 28 -5.82 12.29 4.64
C LEU A 28 -4.95 12.77 5.82
N ASP A 29 -5.36 13.85 6.48
CA ASP A 29 -4.65 14.44 7.61
C ASP A 29 -5.49 14.30 8.90
N MET A 30 -5.06 13.41 9.79
CA MET A 30 -5.62 13.25 11.14
C MET A 30 -4.92 14.14 12.18
N GLY A 31 -3.97 14.99 11.75
CA GLY A 31 -3.09 15.74 12.62
C GLY A 31 -2.04 14.87 13.33
N GLU A 32 -1.26 15.50 14.20
CA GLU A 32 -0.15 14.85 14.91
C GLU A 32 -0.66 13.97 16.05
N ALA A 33 -0.28 12.69 16.03
CA ALA A 33 -0.53 11.76 17.12
C ALA A 33 0.16 12.26 18.40
N SER A 34 -0.64 12.66 19.39
CA SER A 34 -0.12 13.19 20.65
C SER A 34 -1.10 12.98 21.79
N ALA A 35 -0.61 12.99 23.03
CA ALA A 35 -1.46 12.91 24.22
C ALA A 35 -2.48 14.05 24.32
N ASN A 36 -2.27 15.14 23.58
CA ASN A 36 -3.17 16.29 23.53
C ASN A 36 -4.05 16.32 22.27
N TRP A 37 -4.11 15.23 21.49
CA TRP A 37 -4.85 15.19 20.23
C TRP A 37 -6.33 15.56 20.42
N LEU A 38 -6.98 14.99 21.44
CA LEU A 38 -8.37 15.29 21.82
C LEU A 38 -8.62 16.77 22.14
N THR A 39 -7.61 17.50 22.66
CA THR A 39 -7.79 18.89 23.09
C THR A 39 -7.31 19.91 22.06
N LEU A 40 -6.33 19.56 21.22
CA LEU A 40 -5.69 20.49 20.28
C LEU A 40 -6.03 20.23 18.81
N THR A 41 -6.27 18.97 18.45
CA THR A 41 -6.46 18.54 17.06
C THR A 41 -7.93 18.23 16.79
N TYR A 42 -8.54 17.38 17.61
CA TYR A 42 -9.93 16.95 17.43
C TYR A 42 -10.94 18.10 17.29
N PRO A 43 -10.89 19.20 18.06
CA PRO A 43 -11.86 20.29 17.90
C PRO A 43 -11.85 20.93 16.50
N LYS A 44 -10.71 20.88 15.80
CA LYS A 44 -10.58 21.38 14.42
C LYS A 44 -11.13 20.35 13.43
N LEU A 45 -10.80 19.07 13.62
CA LEU A 45 -11.31 17.97 12.81
C LEU A 45 -12.82 17.83 12.93
N LYS A 46 -13.39 18.00 14.12
CA LYS A 46 -14.85 18.01 14.33
C LYS A 46 -15.59 19.04 13.46
N GLN A 47 -15.01 20.23 13.28
CA GLN A 47 -15.59 21.27 12.43
C GLN A 47 -15.43 20.97 10.93
N ASN A 48 -14.37 20.25 10.55
CA ASN A 48 -14.13 19.84 9.17
C ASN A 48 -13.52 18.42 9.14
N PRO A 49 -14.38 17.38 9.27
CA PRO A 49 -13.91 16.01 9.43
C PRO A 49 -13.04 15.58 8.27
N SER A 50 -11.86 15.03 8.61
CA SER A 50 -11.02 14.25 7.72
C SER A 50 -11.73 12.96 7.30
N LEU A 51 -11.10 12.18 6.43
CA LEU A 51 -11.66 10.96 5.89
C LEU A 51 -12.11 10.03 7.03
N LEU A 52 -13.42 9.78 7.08
CA LEU A 52 -14.06 8.80 7.95
C LEU A 52 -13.73 8.96 9.45
N LEU A 53 -13.59 10.21 9.92
CA LEU A 53 -13.30 10.53 11.34
C LEU A 53 -14.22 9.83 12.35
N TYR A 54 -15.46 9.56 11.97
CA TYR A 54 -16.49 8.95 12.81
C TYR A 54 -16.88 7.54 12.37
N ALA A 55 -16.15 6.95 11.43
CA ALA A 55 -16.41 5.57 11.04
C ALA A 55 -16.08 4.62 12.18
N TYR A 56 -16.83 3.52 12.23
CA TYR A 56 -16.59 2.46 13.18
C TYR A 56 -15.30 1.72 12.82
N ASP A 57 -14.43 1.51 13.82
CA ASP A 57 -13.22 0.69 13.67
C ASP A 57 -12.32 1.09 12.48
N PHE A 58 -12.06 2.39 12.38
CA PHE A 58 -11.27 2.99 11.31
C PHE A 58 -10.27 4.01 11.86
N GLU A 59 -8.99 3.77 11.59
CA GLU A 59 -7.87 4.67 11.85
C GLU A 59 -7.10 4.92 10.57
N LEU A 60 -7.03 6.19 10.15
CA LEU A 60 -6.30 6.54 8.94
C LEU A 60 -4.78 6.39 9.13
N ILE A 61 -4.12 5.71 8.20
CA ILE A 61 -2.66 5.62 8.14
C ILE A 61 -2.10 6.89 7.50
N ASN A 62 -1.05 7.47 8.10
CA ASN A 62 -0.39 8.62 7.50
C ASN A 62 0.29 8.20 6.18
N PRO A 63 0.09 8.91 5.06
CA PRO A 63 0.75 8.56 3.79
C PRO A 63 2.27 8.43 3.87
N ASN A 64 2.94 9.08 4.84
CA ASN A 64 4.38 8.96 5.04
C ASN A 64 4.82 7.63 5.68
N GLU A 65 3.90 6.88 6.28
CA GLU A 65 4.17 5.58 6.93
C GLU A 65 3.97 4.41 5.96
N VAL A 66 3.16 4.61 4.92
CA VAL A 66 2.75 3.56 3.96
C VAL A 66 3.94 2.84 3.33
N GLN A 67 5.04 3.54 3.04
CA GLN A 67 6.24 2.89 2.49
C GLN A 67 6.74 1.77 3.42
N GLY A 68 6.89 2.06 4.71
CA GLY A 68 7.39 1.08 5.68
C GLY A 68 6.45 -0.10 5.84
N LEU A 69 5.14 0.13 5.76
CA LEU A 69 4.14 -0.95 5.86
C LEU A 69 4.13 -1.86 4.63
N ILE A 70 4.33 -1.31 3.43
CA ILE A 70 4.50 -2.11 2.20
C ILE A 70 5.80 -2.91 2.26
N GLU A 71 6.88 -2.32 2.78
CA GLU A 71 8.16 -3.02 2.96
C GLU A 71 8.05 -4.15 3.99
N GLU A 72 7.37 -3.91 5.12
CA GLU A 72 7.14 -4.89 6.18
C GLU A 72 6.38 -6.12 5.67
N ILE A 73 5.21 -5.93 5.03
CA ILE A 73 4.39 -7.04 4.55
C ILE A 73 5.04 -7.83 3.41
N ARG A 74 6.03 -7.25 2.73
CA ARG A 74 6.80 -7.89 1.67
C ARG A 74 8.09 -8.52 2.18
N ASP A 75 8.43 -8.34 3.45
CA ASP A 75 9.59 -9.00 4.06
C ASP A 75 9.34 -10.52 4.06
N PRO A 76 10.24 -11.33 3.47
CA PRO A 76 10.12 -12.79 3.50
C PRO A 76 10.14 -13.38 4.93
N ASP A 77 10.64 -12.63 5.91
CA ASP A 77 10.64 -13.02 7.32
C ASP A 77 9.38 -12.55 8.07
N ASP A 78 8.46 -11.82 7.42
CA ASP A 78 7.17 -11.44 8.01
C ASP A 78 6.29 -12.67 8.27
N TYR A 79 5.66 -12.72 9.44
CA TYR A 79 4.90 -13.87 9.89
C TYR A 79 3.65 -14.14 9.05
N ARG A 80 3.13 -13.13 8.32
CA ARG A 80 1.96 -13.28 7.43
C ARG A 80 2.31 -14.02 6.15
N ASN A 81 3.60 -14.11 5.80
CA ASN A 81 4.12 -14.84 4.64
C ASN A 81 3.30 -14.58 3.36
N VAL A 82 3.04 -13.30 3.08
CA VAL A 82 2.17 -12.88 1.98
C VAL A 82 2.74 -13.34 0.63
N ASN A 83 1.86 -13.82 -0.24
CA ASN A 83 2.23 -14.20 -1.60
C ASN A 83 2.92 -13.02 -2.31
N PRO A 84 4.18 -13.17 -2.78
CA PRO A 84 4.96 -12.07 -3.36
C PRO A 84 4.40 -11.56 -4.70
N GLU A 85 3.48 -12.31 -5.33
CA GLU A 85 2.74 -11.83 -6.50
C GLU A 85 1.69 -10.79 -6.14
N TYR A 86 1.23 -10.75 -4.88
CA TYR A 86 0.23 -9.79 -4.43
C TYR A 86 0.85 -8.44 -4.10
N LEU A 87 0.01 -7.41 -4.18
CA LEU A 87 0.38 -6.05 -3.77
C LEU A 87 -0.76 -5.45 -2.97
N PHE A 88 -0.52 -5.33 -1.66
CA PHE A 88 -1.35 -4.61 -0.72
C PHE A 88 -0.74 -3.24 -0.45
N VAL A 89 -1.57 -2.20 -0.53
CA VAL A 89 -1.19 -0.83 -0.19
C VAL A 89 -2.11 -0.36 0.94
N PRO A 90 -1.65 -0.38 2.20
CA PRO A 90 -2.45 0.05 3.35
C PRO A 90 -2.82 1.54 3.26
N PHE A 91 -4.02 1.89 3.70
CA PHE A 91 -4.45 3.30 3.81
C PHE A 91 -5.17 3.60 5.13
N ALA A 92 -5.62 2.58 5.85
CA ALA A 92 -6.18 2.68 7.19
C ALA A 92 -6.01 1.35 7.92
N MET A 93 -6.34 1.32 9.20
CA MET A 93 -6.40 0.11 10.01
C MET A 93 -7.61 0.11 10.94
N THR A 94 -7.98 -1.06 11.45
CA THR A 94 -8.90 -1.20 12.58
C THR A 94 -8.18 -0.88 13.90
N TYR A 95 -8.92 -0.60 14.96
CA TYR A 95 -8.37 -0.51 16.33
C TYR A 95 -7.73 -1.83 16.77
N GLY A 96 -8.14 -2.95 16.16
CA GLY A 96 -7.56 -4.28 16.34
C GLY A 96 -6.22 -4.49 15.63
N GLY A 97 -5.83 -3.60 14.70
CA GLY A 97 -4.57 -3.68 13.96
C GLY A 97 -4.66 -4.33 12.58
N ASP A 98 -5.86 -4.70 12.12
CA ASP A 98 -6.08 -5.20 10.75
C ASP A 98 -6.00 -4.05 9.76
N TRP A 99 -5.49 -4.30 8.55
CA TRP A 99 -5.24 -3.23 7.58
C TRP A 99 -6.31 -3.16 6.51
N TYR A 100 -6.88 -1.98 6.31
CA TYR A 100 -7.60 -1.65 5.10
C TYR A 100 -6.61 -1.35 3.98
N CYS A 101 -6.63 -2.18 2.93
CA CYS A 101 -5.67 -2.13 1.83
C CYS A 101 -6.35 -1.92 0.48
N PHE A 102 -5.67 -1.22 -0.42
CA PHE A 102 -5.87 -1.40 -1.86
C PHE A 102 -5.15 -2.67 -2.33
N TRP A 103 -5.84 -3.56 -3.04
CA TRP A 103 -5.27 -4.80 -3.58
C TRP A 103 -5.22 -4.79 -5.11
N TYR A 104 -4.02 -4.75 -5.70
CA TYR A 104 -3.82 -4.55 -7.16
C TYR A 104 -3.48 -5.80 -7.96
N ARG A 105 -2.78 -6.74 -7.34
CA ARG A 105 -2.26 -7.95 -8.02
C ARG A 105 -2.91 -9.13 -7.32
N PHE A 106 -4.11 -9.48 -7.76
CA PHE A 106 -4.90 -10.57 -7.20
C PHE A 106 -4.75 -11.85 -8.04
N PRO A 107 -5.18 -13.02 -7.53
CA PRO A 107 -5.26 -14.26 -8.27
C PRO A 107 -6.00 -14.15 -9.61
N ALA A 108 -5.70 -15.06 -10.54
CA ALA A 108 -6.27 -15.04 -11.89
C ALA A 108 -7.79 -15.26 -11.94
N GLU A 109 -8.38 -15.84 -10.90
CA GLU A 109 -9.83 -16.02 -10.73
C GLU A 109 -10.58 -14.76 -10.28
N ILE A 110 -9.85 -13.71 -9.89
CA ILE A 110 -10.42 -12.40 -9.58
C ILE A 110 -10.28 -11.51 -10.82
N GLU A 111 -11.42 -11.07 -11.34
CA GLU A 111 -11.49 -10.13 -12.45
C GLU A 111 -11.92 -8.76 -11.93
N ALA A 112 -10.99 -7.80 -11.87
CA ALA A 112 -11.27 -6.42 -11.51
C ALA A 112 -10.42 -5.43 -12.32
N ASP A 113 -11.01 -4.30 -12.72
CA ASP A 113 -10.34 -3.25 -13.50
C ASP A 113 -9.62 -2.21 -12.63
N ALA A 114 -9.80 -2.30 -11.32
CA ALA A 114 -9.32 -1.36 -10.30
C ALA A 114 -8.91 -2.14 -9.05
N PRO A 115 -8.08 -1.56 -8.16
CA PRO A 115 -7.76 -2.21 -6.90
C PRO A 115 -9.02 -2.40 -6.07
N LEU A 116 -9.18 -3.62 -5.53
CA LEU A 116 -10.22 -3.92 -4.55
C LEU A 116 -9.83 -3.32 -3.19
N ILE A 117 -10.83 -2.99 -2.37
CA ILE A 117 -10.62 -2.65 -0.98
C ILE A 117 -10.80 -3.92 -0.15
N VAL A 118 -9.78 -4.27 0.61
CA VAL A 118 -9.76 -5.49 1.43
C VAL A 118 -9.44 -5.16 2.88
N LEU A 119 -9.96 -5.98 3.80
CA LEU A 119 -9.47 -6.08 5.16
C LEU A 119 -8.42 -7.20 5.19
N LEU A 120 -7.19 -6.84 5.53
CA LEU A 120 -6.09 -7.77 5.72
C LEU A 120 -5.90 -7.97 7.22
N PRO A 121 -6.28 -9.15 7.76
CA PRO A 121 -6.14 -9.41 9.19
C PRO A 121 -4.68 -9.55 9.62
N HIS A 122 -4.41 -9.23 10.87
CA HIS A 122 -3.09 -9.43 11.49
C HIS A 122 -2.93 -10.80 12.15
N ASP A 123 -4.01 -11.56 12.36
CA ASP A 123 -4.01 -12.83 13.09
C ASP A 123 -4.74 -13.98 12.36
N ASP A 124 -5.12 -13.78 11.11
CA ASP A 124 -5.73 -14.78 10.21
C ASP A 124 -4.97 -14.78 8.86
N LEU A 125 -5.20 -15.78 8.02
CA LEU A 125 -4.51 -16.00 6.74
C LEU A 125 -5.42 -15.73 5.52
N GLU A 126 -6.68 -15.40 5.79
CA GLU A 126 -7.65 -15.02 4.77
C GLU A 126 -8.00 -13.53 4.86
N LEU A 127 -7.86 -12.81 3.76
CA LEU A 127 -8.36 -11.44 3.65
C LEU A 127 -9.86 -11.47 3.39
N GLU A 128 -10.55 -10.37 3.67
CA GLU A 128 -11.94 -10.15 3.27
C GLU A 128 -12.06 -9.02 2.25
N ILE A 129 -12.79 -9.25 1.17
CA ILE A 129 -13.04 -8.23 0.15
C ILE A 129 -14.24 -7.36 0.55
N LEU A 130 -14.00 -6.07 0.84
CA LEU A 130 -15.00 -5.15 1.38
C LEU A 130 -15.74 -4.37 0.29
N ALA A 131 -15.02 -3.90 -0.73
CA ALA A 131 -15.57 -3.03 -1.75
C ALA A 131 -14.82 -3.14 -3.08
N LYS A 132 -15.53 -2.90 -4.19
CA LYS A 132 -14.95 -2.93 -5.54
C LYS A 132 -14.08 -1.71 -5.86
N ASN A 133 -14.23 -0.63 -5.09
CA ASN A 133 -13.47 0.61 -5.23
C ASN A 133 -13.59 1.45 -3.93
N LEU A 134 -12.85 2.56 -3.87
CA LEU A 134 -12.81 3.45 -2.71
C LEU A 134 -14.12 4.22 -2.44
N GLU A 135 -14.90 4.58 -3.48
CA GLU A 135 -16.18 5.28 -3.28
C GLU A 135 -17.18 4.36 -2.55
N ASP A 136 -17.27 3.10 -3.00
CA ASP A 136 -18.13 2.08 -2.38
C ASP A 136 -17.74 1.85 -0.91
N PHE A 137 -16.43 1.80 -0.62
CA PHE A 137 -15.93 1.70 0.75
C PHE A 137 -16.31 2.91 1.61
N ILE A 138 -16.07 4.13 1.10
CA ILE A 138 -16.46 5.36 1.80
C ILE A 138 -17.98 5.35 2.06
N PHE A 139 -18.79 5.06 1.04
CA PHE A 139 -20.24 4.98 1.18
C PHE A 139 -20.66 3.98 2.26
N ALA A 140 -20.09 2.77 2.28
CA ALA A 140 -20.38 1.78 3.30
C ALA A 140 -20.10 2.31 4.71
N GLN A 141 -18.91 2.88 4.91
CA GLN A 141 -18.46 3.41 6.19
C GLN A 141 -19.30 4.60 6.67
N LEU A 142 -19.81 5.44 5.75
CA LEU A 142 -20.76 6.52 6.08
C LEU A 142 -22.11 5.99 6.58
N CYS A 143 -22.59 4.89 6.00
CA CYS A 143 -23.83 4.25 6.43
C CYS A 143 -23.65 3.48 7.74
N GLU A 144 -22.52 2.77 7.88
CA GLU A 144 -22.14 2.03 9.08
C GLU A 144 -21.93 2.95 10.29
N SER A 145 -21.38 4.16 10.10
CA SER A 145 -21.13 5.10 11.23
C SER A 145 -22.38 5.54 11.98
N VAL A 146 -23.57 5.34 11.41
CA VAL A 146 -24.87 5.66 12.04
C VAL A 146 -25.70 4.42 12.35
N CYS A 147 -25.10 3.24 12.25
CA CYS A 147 -25.63 1.95 12.70
C CYS A 147 -24.89 1.56 13.97
N ASP A 148 -25.60 1.00 14.95
CA ASP A 148 -25.07 0.63 16.26
C ASP A 148 -24.10 1.66 16.89
N VAL A 149 -24.58 2.91 16.98
CA VAL A 149 -23.80 4.06 17.43
C VAL A 149 -23.41 3.87 18.90
N TYR A 150 -22.10 3.80 19.15
CA TYR A 150 -21.56 3.72 20.49
C TYR A 150 -21.70 5.06 21.25
N GLU A 151 -22.37 5.03 22.40
CA GLU A 151 -22.70 6.23 23.20
C GLU A 151 -21.47 7.04 23.63
N GLU A 152 -20.31 6.38 23.81
CA GLU A 152 -19.05 7.03 24.20
C GLU A 152 -18.14 7.30 22.99
N GLY A 153 -18.60 7.04 21.76
CA GLY A 153 -17.84 7.29 20.53
C GLY A 153 -17.68 8.78 20.20
N LEU A 154 -16.65 9.12 19.41
CA LEU A 154 -16.39 10.51 19.01
C LEU A 154 -17.57 11.17 18.28
N ILE A 155 -18.37 10.38 17.55
CA ILE A 155 -19.59 10.85 16.86
C ILE A 155 -20.64 11.41 17.83
N MET A 156 -20.62 11.00 19.10
CA MET A 156 -21.50 11.45 20.17
C MET A 156 -20.91 12.60 21.00
N ASP A 157 -19.65 12.99 20.77
CA ASP A 157 -19.09 14.17 21.43
C ASP A 157 -19.81 15.43 20.93
N GLY A 158 -20.54 16.11 21.80
CA GLY A 158 -21.34 17.29 21.46
C GLY A 158 -22.67 16.95 20.78
N ASP A 159 -23.00 17.63 19.67
CA ASP A 159 -24.24 17.41 18.95
C ASP A 159 -24.05 16.37 17.83
N PHE A 160 -24.69 15.21 17.99
CA PHE A 160 -24.64 14.11 17.02
C PHE A 160 -25.08 14.55 15.61
N ARG A 161 -26.13 15.38 15.49
CA ARG A 161 -26.64 15.84 14.19
C ARG A 161 -25.66 16.79 13.52
N GLU A 162 -25.02 17.67 14.29
CA GLU A 162 -23.95 18.54 13.80
C GLU A 162 -22.77 17.70 13.29
N ASN A 163 -22.36 16.68 14.04
CA ASN A 163 -21.24 15.81 13.68
C ASN A 163 -21.48 15.07 12.35
N ILE A 164 -22.63 14.39 12.20
CA ILE A 164 -22.95 13.67 10.96
C ILE A 164 -23.19 14.63 9.78
N SER A 165 -23.73 15.82 10.03
CA SER A 165 -23.89 16.86 9.00
C SER A 165 -22.55 17.38 8.49
N ASN A 166 -21.60 17.65 9.40
CA ASN A 166 -20.24 18.04 9.04
C ASN A 166 -19.51 16.94 8.28
N MET A 167 -19.71 15.69 8.70
CA MET A 167 -19.11 14.52 8.06
C MET A 167 -19.67 14.32 6.64
N LEU A 168 -21.00 14.37 6.46
CA LEU A 168 -21.61 14.35 5.13
C LEU A 168 -21.12 15.52 4.25
N ARG A 169 -20.99 16.72 4.81
CA ARG A 169 -20.51 17.90 4.07
C ARG A 169 -19.09 17.70 3.51
N THR A 170 -18.17 17.14 4.29
CA THR A 170 -16.78 16.91 3.84
C THR A 170 -16.65 15.72 2.91
N HIS A 171 -17.53 14.72 3.02
CA HIS A 171 -17.48 13.50 2.19
C HIS A 171 -18.27 13.61 0.88
N SER A 172 -19.30 14.47 0.84
CA SER A 172 -20.14 14.67 -0.33
C SER A 172 -19.39 14.88 -1.65
N PRO A 173 -18.27 15.62 -1.74
CA PRO A 173 -17.51 15.77 -2.99
C PRO A 173 -16.97 14.46 -3.58
N PHE A 174 -16.79 13.43 -2.74
CA PHE A 174 -16.14 12.15 -3.08
C PHE A 174 -17.13 11.02 -3.39
N LEU A 175 -18.43 11.35 -3.41
CA LEU A 175 -19.52 10.44 -3.73
C LEU A 175 -20.14 10.81 -5.08
N SER A 176 -20.82 9.85 -5.69
CA SER A 176 -21.78 10.05 -6.78
C SER A 176 -23.06 10.70 -6.26
N ALA A 177 -23.89 11.23 -7.18
CA ALA A 177 -25.11 11.93 -6.81
C ALA A 177 -26.10 11.03 -6.05
N ASP A 178 -26.26 9.79 -6.51
CA ASP A 178 -27.18 8.82 -5.89
C ASP A 178 -26.72 8.43 -4.49
N ARG A 179 -25.42 8.19 -4.31
CA ARG A 179 -24.82 7.87 -2.99
C ARG A 179 -24.98 9.03 -2.01
N LYS A 180 -24.77 10.28 -2.46
CA LYS A 180 -25.03 11.48 -1.62
C LYS A 180 -26.47 11.55 -1.15
N GLN A 181 -27.42 11.30 -2.05
CA GLN A 181 -28.83 11.35 -1.71
C GLN A 181 -29.17 10.31 -0.64
N ILE A 182 -28.71 9.07 -0.82
CA ILE A 182 -28.97 7.98 0.14
C ILE A 182 -28.41 8.31 1.52
N VAL A 183 -27.16 8.76 1.62
CA VAL A 183 -26.55 9.12 2.92
C VAL A 183 -27.27 10.31 3.55
N SER A 184 -27.66 11.32 2.76
CA SER A 184 -28.43 12.46 3.24
C SER A 184 -29.79 12.04 3.81
N GLU A 185 -30.55 11.21 3.10
CA GLU A 185 -31.84 10.70 3.55
C GLU A 185 -31.69 9.84 4.82
N LEU A 186 -30.64 9.03 4.90
CA LEU A 186 -30.31 8.25 6.09
C LEU A 186 -30.00 9.17 7.29
N TYR A 187 -29.23 10.24 7.10
CA TYR A 187 -28.83 11.16 8.18
C TYR A 187 -29.97 12.05 8.68
N GLU A 188 -31.08 12.12 7.94
CA GLU A 188 -32.31 12.81 8.34
C GLU A 188 -33.28 11.92 9.14
N ARG A 189 -33.05 10.61 9.19
CA ARG A 189 -33.95 9.68 9.89
C ARG A 189 -33.96 9.93 11.39
N GLU A 190 -35.06 9.54 12.03
CA GLU A 190 -35.18 9.53 13.49
C GLU A 190 -34.33 8.42 14.11
N TRP A 191 -33.94 8.62 15.36
CA TRP A 191 -33.20 7.62 16.12
C TRP A 191 -34.06 6.39 16.40
N VAL A 192 -33.49 5.20 16.22
CA VAL A 192 -34.13 3.91 16.43
C VAL A 192 -33.30 3.09 17.41
N ASN A 193 -33.99 2.40 18.31
CA ASN A 193 -33.40 1.37 19.16
C ASN A 193 -34.00 0.02 18.75
N ASP A 194 -33.16 -0.93 18.36
CA ASP A 194 -33.59 -2.30 18.10
C ASP A 194 -33.35 -3.15 19.36
N GLU A 195 -34.43 -3.46 20.07
CA GLU A 195 -34.38 -4.27 21.29
C GLU A 195 -33.95 -5.72 21.03
N LYS A 196 -34.07 -6.23 19.80
CA LYS A 196 -33.72 -7.62 19.48
C LYS A 196 -32.23 -7.82 19.26
N SER A 197 -31.61 -6.92 18.51
CA SER A 197 -30.15 -6.90 18.27
C SER A 197 -29.41 -6.14 19.36
N ASN A 198 -30.12 -5.39 20.22
CA ASN A 198 -29.54 -4.48 21.21
C ASN A 198 -28.63 -3.43 20.53
N THR A 199 -29.04 -2.95 19.35
CA THR A 199 -28.32 -1.93 18.58
C THR A 199 -29.13 -0.63 18.49
N GLN A 200 -28.46 0.51 18.29
CA GLN A 200 -29.09 1.83 18.26
C GLN A 200 -28.48 2.74 17.20
N GLY A 201 -29.27 3.64 16.59
CA GLY A 201 -28.75 4.55 15.57
C GLY A 201 -29.83 5.10 14.64
N LEU A 202 -29.49 5.38 13.39
CA LEU A 202 -30.39 5.88 12.35
C LEU A 202 -30.88 4.78 11.39
N ILE A 203 -30.26 3.60 11.47
CA ILE A 203 -30.56 2.40 10.70
C ILE A 203 -30.21 1.18 11.56
N GLY A 204 -30.99 0.10 11.42
CA GLY A 204 -30.68 -1.18 12.08
C GLY A 204 -29.87 -2.10 11.18
N ASP A 205 -29.24 -3.12 11.77
CA ASP A 205 -28.23 -3.96 11.09
C ASP A 205 -28.78 -4.70 9.86
N GLU A 206 -29.99 -5.25 9.95
CA GLU A 206 -30.64 -5.95 8.83
C GLU A 206 -30.95 -5.01 7.66
N GLU A 207 -31.38 -3.79 7.96
CA GLU A 207 -31.68 -2.79 6.93
C GLU A 207 -30.39 -2.28 6.28
N LEU A 208 -29.34 -2.04 7.09
CA LEU A 208 -28.02 -1.66 6.58
C LEU A 208 -27.46 -2.73 5.66
N ALA A 209 -27.47 -4.00 6.07
CA ALA A 209 -27.00 -5.11 5.23
C ALA A 209 -27.76 -5.16 3.89
N THR A 210 -29.09 -4.97 3.92
CA THR A 210 -29.92 -4.91 2.70
C THR A 210 -29.56 -3.72 1.82
N LEU A 211 -29.31 -2.54 2.42
CA LEU A 211 -28.89 -1.34 1.70
C LEU A 211 -27.53 -1.55 1.02
N LEU A 212 -26.54 -2.05 1.75
CA LEU A 212 -25.20 -2.25 1.22
C LEU A 212 -25.19 -3.32 0.12
N GLU A 213 -25.91 -4.42 0.28
CA GLU A 213 -26.03 -5.43 -0.77
C GLU A 213 -26.65 -4.86 -2.04
N LYS A 214 -27.71 -4.05 -1.92
CA LYS A 214 -28.36 -3.41 -3.05
C LYS A 214 -27.47 -2.40 -3.77
N GLU A 215 -26.72 -1.62 -3.01
CA GLU A 215 -26.03 -0.43 -3.53
C GLU A 215 -24.58 -0.71 -3.94
N ILE A 216 -23.88 -1.57 -3.21
CA ILE A 216 -22.46 -1.87 -3.44
C ILE A 216 -22.18 -3.37 -3.56
N GLY A 217 -23.22 -4.21 -3.59
CA GLY A 217 -23.08 -5.64 -3.86
C GLY A 217 -22.40 -5.89 -5.20
N PHE A 218 -21.43 -6.79 -5.18
CA PHE A 218 -20.75 -7.29 -6.37
C PHE A 218 -20.20 -8.68 -6.07
N ASP A 219 -19.81 -9.41 -7.12
CA ASP A 219 -19.52 -10.85 -7.04
C ASP A 219 -18.50 -11.26 -5.98
N TYR A 220 -17.60 -10.36 -5.56
CA TYR A 220 -16.56 -10.67 -4.59
C TYR A 220 -16.80 -10.08 -3.19
N ARG A 221 -17.84 -9.26 -2.97
CA ARG A 221 -18.07 -8.63 -1.66
C ARG A 221 -18.30 -9.68 -0.57
N GLY A 222 -17.60 -9.54 0.56
CA GLY A 222 -17.66 -10.46 1.70
C GLY A 222 -17.01 -11.82 1.45
N LYS A 223 -16.40 -12.04 0.28
CA LYS A 223 -15.62 -13.26 0.04
C LYS A 223 -14.28 -13.17 0.75
N ARG A 224 -13.85 -14.34 1.24
CA ARG A 224 -12.55 -14.54 1.86
C ARG A 224 -11.58 -15.21 0.89
N TYR A 225 -10.32 -14.79 0.94
CA TYR A 225 -9.27 -15.32 0.08
C TYR A 225 -7.98 -15.53 0.87
N PRO A 226 -7.31 -16.69 0.74
CA PRO A 226 -6.00 -16.87 1.33
C PRO A 226 -5.01 -15.89 0.69
N PHE A 227 -4.23 -15.20 1.51
CA PHE A 227 -3.22 -14.26 1.02
C PHE A 227 -1.78 -14.77 1.15
N GLU A 228 -1.58 -15.88 1.87
CA GLU A 228 -0.29 -16.50 2.04
C GLU A 228 0.15 -17.29 0.81
N ILE A 229 1.42 -17.69 0.78
CA ILE A 229 1.93 -18.66 -0.19
C ILE A 229 1.29 -20.02 0.08
N GLU A 230 0.62 -20.62 -0.91
CA GLU A 230 0.09 -21.99 -0.78
C GLU A 230 1.22 -23.00 -0.47
N GLU A 231 1.16 -23.66 0.69
CA GLU A 231 2.15 -24.68 1.13
C GLU A 231 2.26 -25.88 0.17
N ASP A 232 1.24 -26.15 -0.66
CA ASP A 232 1.22 -27.22 -1.67
C ASP A 232 1.85 -26.81 -3.01
N SER A 233 2.33 -25.56 -3.13
CA SER A 233 3.26 -25.21 -4.19
C SER A 233 4.54 -26.03 -4.00
N PRO A 234 5.00 -26.83 -4.97
CA PRO A 234 6.18 -27.67 -4.80
C PRO A 234 7.31 -26.76 -4.34
N ALA A 235 7.93 -27.10 -3.19
CA ALA A 235 8.98 -26.32 -2.56
C ALA A 235 9.85 -25.67 -3.63
N VAL A 236 9.73 -24.36 -3.76
CA VAL A 236 10.46 -23.62 -4.78
C VAL A 236 11.92 -23.91 -4.50
N ALA A 237 12.56 -24.70 -5.37
CA ALA A 237 13.94 -25.09 -5.20
C ALA A 237 14.80 -23.84 -5.40
N LEU A 238 14.97 -23.07 -4.32
CA LEU A 238 15.69 -21.81 -4.35
C LEU A 238 17.12 -22.08 -4.79
N GLN A 239 17.49 -21.46 -5.89
CA GLN A 239 18.85 -21.48 -6.39
C GLN A 239 19.64 -20.40 -5.66
N LYS A 240 20.85 -20.74 -5.19
CA LYS A 240 21.73 -19.75 -4.58
C LYS A 240 22.55 -19.06 -5.66
N ILE A 241 22.53 -17.73 -5.72
CA ILE A 241 23.51 -16.95 -6.48
C ILE A 241 24.58 -16.46 -5.50
N THR A 242 25.81 -16.90 -5.70
CA THR A 242 26.95 -16.42 -4.90
C THR A 242 28.06 -15.95 -5.79
N GLY A 243 28.46 -14.68 -5.68
CA GLY A 243 29.51 -14.16 -6.53
C GLY A 243 29.80 -12.69 -6.31
N MET A 244 30.58 -12.13 -7.22
CA MET A 244 30.97 -10.72 -7.20
C MET A 244 30.55 -10.07 -8.50
N VAL A 245 29.78 -8.98 -8.40
CA VAL A 245 29.54 -8.10 -9.55
C VAL A 245 30.62 -7.03 -9.56
N TYR A 246 31.20 -6.78 -10.73
CA TYR A 246 32.16 -5.72 -10.99
C TYR A 246 31.59 -4.76 -12.03
N LEU A 247 31.70 -3.47 -11.74
CA LEU A 247 31.44 -2.38 -12.65
C LEU A 247 32.76 -1.71 -13.01
N LYS A 248 33.05 -1.60 -14.30
CA LYS A 248 34.29 -1.03 -14.84
C LYS A 248 33.98 0.08 -15.82
N ILE A 249 34.60 1.24 -15.63
CA ILE A 249 34.48 2.39 -16.54
C ILE A 249 35.86 2.78 -17.04
N SER A 250 36.03 2.81 -18.36
CA SER A 250 37.27 3.22 -19.03
C SER A 250 36.95 4.15 -20.21
N PRO A 251 37.62 5.31 -20.33
CA PRO A 251 38.67 5.82 -19.44
C PRO A 251 38.13 6.27 -18.07
N ILE A 252 39.03 6.48 -17.09
CA ILE A 252 38.63 6.94 -15.74
C ILE A 252 37.94 8.31 -15.83
N PRO A 253 36.69 8.45 -15.36
CA PRO A 253 35.99 9.73 -15.35
C PRO A 253 36.66 10.77 -14.45
N GLU A 254 36.51 12.05 -14.76
CA GLU A 254 36.95 13.14 -13.86
C GLU A 254 36.22 13.06 -12.51
N LYS A 255 36.92 13.34 -11.41
CA LYS A 255 36.41 13.16 -10.03
C LYS A 255 35.15 13.99 -9.72
N GLU A 256 34.96 15.10 -10.41
CA GLU A 256 33.82 16.00 -10.24
C GLU A 256 32.71 15.75 -11.28
N SER A 257 32.90 14.79 -12.18
CA SER A 257 31.90 14.47 -13.21
C SER A 257 30.61 13.87 -12.62
N PRO A 258 29.46 14.07 -13.28
CA PRO A 258 28.21 13.42 -12.91
C PRO A 258 28.33 11.89 -12.86
N VAL A 259 29.14 11.30 -13.74
CA VAL A 259 29.42 9.85 -13.77
C VAL A 259 30.03 9.38 -12.45
N TYR A 260 31.00 10.11 -11.90
CA TYR A 260 31.64 9.74 -10.63
C TYR A 260 30.65 9.77 -9.46
N GLN A 261 29.67 10.68 -9.48
CA GLN A 261 28.61 10.72 -8.47
C GLN A 261 27.60 9.59 -8.66
N MET A 262 27.17 9.31 -9.89
CA MET A 262 26.26 8.18 -10.19
C MET A 262 26.84 6.84 -9.75
N VAL A 263 28.14 6.60 -9.92
CA VAL A 263 28.79 5.37 -9.46
C VAL A 263 28.84 5.29 -7.93
N LYS A 264 29.02 6.42 -7.23
CA LYS A 264 28.93 6.45 -5.75
C LYS A 264 27.51 6.15 -5.25
N GLU A 265 26.47 6.58 -5.95
CA GLU A 265 25.05 6.31 -5.62
C GLU A 265 24.70 4.82 -5.67
N LEU A 266 25.50 3.99 -6.34
CA LEU A 266 25.35 2.53 -6.29
C LEU A 266 25.70 1.95 -4.90
N ASN A 267 26.47 2.69 -4.09
CA ASN A 267 26.98 2.24 -2.79
C ASN A 267 27.78 0.93 -2.87
N TRP A 268 28.57 0.78 -3.94
CA TRP A 268 29.46 -0.37 -4.15
C TRP A 268 30.87 -0.06 -3.65
N ARG A 269 31.69 -1.10 -3.44
CA ARG A 269 33.05 -0.93 -2.94
C ARG A 269 34.01 -0.62 -4.08
N GLN A 270 34.60 0.58 -4.06
CA GLN A 270 35.64 0.95 -5.01
C GLN A 270 36.91 0.11 -4.80
N ASN A 271 37.47 -0.42 -5.89
CA ASN A 271 38.79 -1.03 -5.88
C ASN A 271 39.87 0.03 -6.18
N LYS A 272 40.54 0.52 -5.14
CA LYS A 272 41.56 1.57 -5.26
C LYS A 272 42.91 1.07 -5.77
N ALA A 273 43.12 -0.25 -5.84
CA ALA A 273 44.36 -0.82 -6.37
C ALA A 273 44.42 -0.78 -7.90
N VAL A 274 43.27 -0.69 -8.56
CA VAL A 274 43.17 -0.58 -10.02
C VAL A 274 43.34 0.89 -10.42
N THR A 275 44.30 1.15 -11.31
CA THR A 275 44.65 2.50 -11.78
C THR A 275 44.40 2.71 -13.27
N THR A 276 44.02 1.66 -14.01
CA THR A 276 43.79 1.71 -15.46
C THR A 276 42.35 2.03 -15.84
N HIS A 277 41.40 1.79 -14.93
CA HIS A 277 39.97 2.06 -15.08
C HIS A 277 39.34 2.29 -13.71
N LEU A 278 38.14 2.84 -13.67
CA LEU A 278 37.38 2.97 -12.44
C LEU A 278 36.65 1.66 -12.18
N GLU A 279 36.98 0.97 -11.08
CA GLU A 279 36.38 -0.33 -10.74
C GLU A 279 35.65 -0.28 -9.39
N TYR A 280 34.41 -0.77 -9.39
CA TYR A 280 33.58 -0.96 -8.20
C TYR A 280 33.09 -2.40 -8.15
N SER A 281 32.90 -2.93 -6.95
CA SER A 281 32.42 -4.30 -6.78
C SER A 281 31.40 -4.43 -5.65
N LYS A 282 30.52 -5.42 -5.80
CA LYS A 282 29.53 -5.82 -4.78
C LYS A 282 29.47 -7.34 -4.69
N LYS A 283 29.56 -7.85 -3.46
CA LYS A 283 29.32 -9.28 -3.19
C LYS A 283 27.82 -9.54 -3.20
N TYR A 284 27.43 -10.62 -3.86
CA TYR A 284 26.07 -11.15 -3.85
C TYR A 284 26.03 -12.52 -3.20
N GLU A 285 25.01 -12.71 -2.38
CA GLU A 285 24.64 -13.96 -1.76
C GLU A 285 23.13 -13.94 -1.60
N ILE A 286 22.42 -14.28 -2.68
CA ILE A 286 20.96 -14.21 -2.76
C ILE A 286 20.38 -15.58 -3.13
N PHE A 287 19.16 -15.83 -2.67
CA PHE A 287 18.38 -16.99 -3.06
C PHE A 287 17.31 -16.54 -4.05
N THR A 288 17.13 -17.29 -5.13
CA THR A 288 16.23 -16.97 -6.21
C THR A 288 15.37 -18.16 -6.59
N ARG A 289 14.11 -17.91 -6.91
CA ARG A 289 13.20 -18.92 -7.47
C ARG A 289 13.45 -19.19 -8.96
N PHE A 290 14.17 -18.30 -9.63
CA PHE A 290 14.40 -18.40 -11.05
C PHE A 290 15.47 -19.44 -11.39
N THR A 291 15.20 -20.24 -12.40
CA THR A 291 16.09 -21.32 -12.86
C THR A 291 16.89 -20.93 -14.09
N THR A 292 16.48 -19.88 -14.81
CA THR A 292 17.22 -19.38 -15.97
C THR A 292 18.16 -18.26 -15.57
N ASP A 293 19.36 -18.23 -16.15
CA ASP A 293 20.37 -17.22 -15.84
C ASP A 293 19.88 -15.79 -16.12
N LYS A 294 19.08 -15.61 -17.17
CA LYS A 294 18.50 -14.30 -17.52
C LYS A 294 17.66 -13.74 -16.39
N GLU A 295 16.69 -14.51 -15.89
CA GLU A 295 15.77 -14.06 -14.85
C GLU A 295 16.50 -13.86 -13.52
N ARG A 296 17.44 -14.76 -13.20
CA ARG A 296 18.33 -14.67 -12.03
C ARG A 296 19.14 -13.36 -12.02
N PHE A 297 19.71 -12.97 -13.16
CA PHE A 297 20.49 -11.74 -13.25
C PHE A 297 19.62 -10.48 -13.27
N ILE A 298 18.40 -10.54 -13.83
CA ILE A 298 17.44 -9.43 -13.74
C ILE A 298 17.08 -9.17 -12.27
N GLU A 299 16.70 -10.20 -11.53
CA GLU A 299 16.38 -10.09 -10.09
C GLU A 299 17.57 -9.58 -9.28
N MET A 300 18.78 -10.12 -9.53
CA MET A 300 20.01 -9.67 -8.86
C MET A 300 20.30 -8.17 -9.06
N LEU A 301 19.94 -7.62 -10.23
CA LEU A 301 20.19 -6.23 -10.59
C LEU A 301 19.03 -5.29 -10.30
N GLU A 302 17.83 -5.81 -10.06
CA GLU A 302 16.61 -5.02 -9.84
C GLU A 302 16.81 -3.85 -8.86
N PRO A 303 17.46 -4.02 -7.68
CA PRO A 303 17.62 -2.91 -6.72
C PRO A 303 18.49 -1.76 -7.23
N PHE A 304 19.24 -1.97 -8.33
CA PHE A 304 20.14 -1.00 -8.93
C PHE A 304 19.76 -0.60 -10.35
N LEU A 305 18.73 -1.22 -10.94
CA LEU A 305 18.42 -1.13 -12.36
C LEU A 305 18.26 0.33 -12.82
N ALA A 306 17.47 1.12 -12.10
CA ALA A 306 17.26 2.54 -12.42
C ALA A 306 18.58 3.35 -12.40
N ARG A 307 19.49 3.06 -11.46
CA ARG A 307 20.78 3.75 -11.33
C ARG A 307 21.75 3.31 -12.44
N LEU A 308 21.76 2.02 -12.75
CA LEU A 308 22.57 1.44 -13.83
C LEU A 308 22.11 1.93 -15.21
N GLN A 309 20.79 2.07 -15.45
CA GLN A 309 20.24 2.64 -16.67
C GLN A 309 20.61 4.14 -16.84
N LYS A 310 20.51 4.92 -15.76
CA LYS A 310 20.96 6.32 -15.75
C LYS A 310 22.46 6.43 -16.08
N LEU A 311 23.27 5.52 -15.54
CA LEU A 311 24.70 5.45 -15.84
C LEU A 311 24.95 5.05 -17.30
N LYS A 312 24.19 4.09 -17.84
CA LYS A 312 24.29 3.59 -19.24
C LYS A 312 23.99 4.68 -20.26
N ASN A 313 23.08 5.59 -19.91
CA ASN A 313 22.78 6.78 -20.73
C ASN A 313 23.87 7.86 -20.66
N SER A 314 24.79 7.78 -19.70
CA SER A 314 25.79 8.82 -19.42
C SER A 314 27.21 8.42 -19.82
N THR A 315 27.52 7.11 -19.82
CA THR A 315 28.84 6.57 -20.18
C THR A 315 28.74 5.10 -20.54
N ASP A 316 29.67 4.64 -21.37
CA ASP A 316 29.91 3.21 -21.53
C ASP A 316 30.56 2.63 -20.26
N PHE A 317 30.16 1.42 -19.89
CA PHE A 317 30.76 0.66 -18.81
C PHE A 317 30.62 -0.83 -19.07
N GLU A 318 31.46 -1.62 -18.43
CA GLU A 318 31.36 -3.07 -18.40
C GLU A 318 30.81 -3.50 -17.04
N LEU A 319 29.76 -4.33 -17.05
CA LEU A 319 29.22 -4.96 -15.86
C LEU A 319 29.37 -6.46 -15.99
N ILE A 320 30.10 -7.07 -15.06
CA ILE A 320 30.37 -8.51 -15.09
C ILE A 320 30.03 -9.13 -13.74
N PHE A 321 29.46 -10.32 -13.77
CA PHE A 321 29.31 -11.20 -12.61
C PHE A 321 30.36 -12.29 -12.69
N ILE A 322 31.02 -12.57 -11.56
CA ILE A 322 31.90 -13.72 -11.40
C ILE A 322 31.29 -14.64 -10.35
N ASP A 323 30.90 -15.84 -10.76
CA ASP A 323 30.36 -16.85 -9.86
C ASP A 323 31.46 -17.35 -8.92
N SER A 324 31.17 -17.40 -7.62
CA SER A 324 32.14 -17.81 -6.61
C SER A 324 32.48 -19.30 -6.62
N GLN A 325 31.58 -20.14 -7.14
CA GLN A 325 31.76 -21.60 -7.21
C GLN A 325 32.36 -22.01 -8.55
N SER A 326 31.76 -21.60 -9.67
CA SER A 326 32.23 -22.01 -11.00
C SER A 326 33.38 -21.16 -11.52
N GLN A 327 33.57 -19.94 -10.98
CA GLN A 327 34.48 -18.92 -11.49
C GLN A 327 34.16 -18.47 -12.93
N GLU A 328 32.96 -18.80 -13.42
CA GLU A 328 32.49 -18.33 -14.72
C GLU A 328 32.19 -16.83 -14.66
N THR A 329 32.48 -16.15 -15.77
CA THR A 329 32.24 -14.72 -15.93
C THR A 329 31.09 -14.50 -16.89
N THR A 330 30.08 -13.76 -16.44
CA THR A 330 28.92 -13.38 -17.25
C THR A 330 28.86 -11.87 -17.43
N VAL A 331 28.70 -11.42 -18.68
CA VAL A 331 28.49 -10.00 -18.99
C VAL A 331 27.03 -9.66 -18.71
N LEU A 332 26.81 -8.64 -17.89
CA LEU A 332 25.49 -8.27 -17.40
C LEU A 332 24.86 -7.07 -18.11
N ASN A 333 25.60 -6.39 -19.00
CA ASN A 333 25.15 -5.17 -19.68
C ASN A 333 23.84 -5.33 -20.48
N GLU A 334 23.52 -6.56 -20.91
CA GLU A 334 22.30 -6.89 -21.64
C GLU A 334 21.05 -7.05 -20.75
N PHE A 335 21.24 -7.18 -19.44
CA PHE A 335 20.15 -7.26 -18.46
C PHE A 335 19.82 -5.90 -17.81
N ILE A 336 20.46 -4.82 -18.28
CA ILE A 336 20.25 -3.41 -17.88
C ILE A 336 19.49 -2.67 -18.96
#